data_AF-K2MPS2-F1
#
_entry.id   AF-K2MPS2-F1
#
_cell.length_a   1.000
_cell.length_b   1.000
_cell.length_c   1.000
_cell.angle_alpha   90.00
_cell.angle_beta   90.00
_cell.angle_gamma   90.00
#
_symmetry.space_group_name_H-M   'P 1'
#
loop_
_entity.id
_entity.type
_entity.pdbx_description
1 polymer ?
#
loop_
_entity_poly.entity_id
_entity_poly.type
_entity_poly.pdbx_seq_one_letter_code
_entity_poly.pdbx_strand_id
1 'polypeptide(L)'
;MADVLRRSLLTFGVSLASATLLAGGDALVDHLPVEGDVFVVGLSAGDAGAIARHVAAHGGVRVFVVFSEFALLHAEFVAAFRGGAGADRVVFATSLPHWNDRGSASETARKFAAAVPMEEDRTPLSLMGFAAMCLVHTALSRMHHVSAELLADNFYSNVAVAVDDMLYGPFADGRACPATEGGAGCGRNYGAARISVWPLARALDPAVPVLFPAVTPSMKYADPAAGGLTARLLIGVIAGCAA
;
A
#
# COMPACT_ATOMS: atom_id res chain seq x y z
N MET A 1 12.68 -5.29 4.18
CA MET A 1 11.32 -4.80 4.52
C MET A 1 11.26 -4.21 5.93
N ALA A 2 11.67 -4.94 6.98
CA ALA A 2 11.62 -4.45 8.37
C ALA A 2 12.27 -3.07 8.60
N ASP A 3 13.43 -2.79 7.99
CA ASP A 3 14.08 -1.48 8.13
C ASP A 3 13.31 -0.33 7.48
N VAL A 4 12.65 -0.59 6.35
CA VAL A 4 11.80 0.41 5.67
C VAL A 4 10.57 0.70 6.54
N LEU A 5 9.94 -0.34 7.09
CA LEU A 5 8.81 -0.18 8.00
C LEU A 5 9.23 0.59 9.26
N ARG A 6 10.36 0.24 9.87
CA ARG A 6 10.90 0.94 11.05
C ARG A 6 11.11 2.43 10.77
N ARG A 7 11.76 2.79 9.65
CA ARG A 7 11.97 4.19 9.26
C ARG A 7 10.65 4.92 8.98
N SER A 8 9.70 4.23 8.35
CA SER A 8 8.36 4.76 8.07
C SER A 8 7.65 5.10 9.37
N LEU A 9 7.57 4.16 10.31
CA LEU A 9 6.93 4.37 11.61
C LEU A 9 7.59 5.52 12.38
N LEU A 10 8.94 5.55 12.43
CA LEU A 10 9.68 6.63 13.09
C LEU A 10 9.38 8.01 12.50
N THR A 11 9.20 8.08 11.17
CA THR A 11 8.83 9.34 10.48
C THR A 11 7.52 9.90 10.98
N PHE A 12 6.58 9.03 11.38
CA PHE A 12 5.27 9.40 11.90
C PHE A 12 5.19 9.33 13.44
N GLY A 13 6.33 9.27 14.13
CA GLY A 13 6.38 9.28 15.60
C GLY A 13 5.96 7.96 16.26
N VAL A 14 5.94 6.86 15.50
CA VAL A 14 5.59 5.51 15.99
C VAL A 14 6.85 4.66 16.07
N SER A 15 6.97 3.84 17.10
CA SER A 15 8.07 2.87 17.24
C SER A 15 7.62 1.46 16.84
N LEU A 16 8.51 0.72 16.19
CA LEU A 16 8.29 -0.70 15.93
C LEU A 16 8.66 -1.49 17.19
N ALA A 17 7.67 -2.10 17.85
CA ALA A 17 7.88 -2.85 19.10
C ALA A 17 8.76 -4.08 18.88
N SER A 18 8.46 -4.88 17.86
CA SER A 18 9.21 -6.08 17.51
C SER A 18 9.05 -6.37 16.01
N ALA A 19 9.96 -7.19 15.48
CA ALA A 19 9.88 -7.72 14.12
C ALA A 19 10.44 -9.14 14.11
N THR A 20 9.72 -10.06 13.47
CA THR A 20 10.12 -11.46 13.33
C THR A 20 10.15 -11.80 11.86
N LEU A 21 11.24 -12.42 11.41
CA LEU A 21 11.31 -13.03 10.09
C LEU A 21 11.00 -14.51 10.24
N LEU A 22 9.97 -14.98 9.55
CA LEU A 22 9.55 -16.37 9.57
C LEU A 22 10.30 -17.16 8.49
N ALA A 23 10.69 -18.39 8.82
CA ALA A 23 11.24 -19.33 7.85
C ALA A 23 10.10 -19.96 7.03
N GLY A 24 10.45 -20.53 5.87
CA GLY A 24 9.47 -21.25 5.05
C GLY A 24 8.92 -22.46 5.81
N GLY A 25 7.63 -22.43 6.15
CA GLY A 25 6.92 -23.48 6.87
C GLY A 25 6.51 -23.11 8.31
N ASP A 26 6.98 -21.98 8.85
CA ASP A 26 6.53 -21.49 10.14
C ASP A 26 5.06 -21.03 10.04
N ALA A 27 4.25 -21.39 11.03
CA ALA A 27 2.85 -20.99 11.07
C ALA A 27 2.71 -19.53 11.51
N LEU A 28 2.16 -18.67 10.64
CA LEU A 28 1.96 -17.24 10.91
C LEU A 28 1.27 -16.99 12.27
N VAL A 29 0.24 -17.78 12.58
CA VAL A 29 -0.61 -17.60 13.77
C VAL A 29 0.15 -17.68 15.08
N ASP A 30 1.21 -18.49 15.15
CA ASP A 30 2.00 -18.69 16.37
C ASP A 30 2.82 -17.45 16.75
N HIS A 31 2.92 -16.49 15.82
CA HIS A 31 3.67 -15.25 15.97
C HIS A 31 2.80 -13.99 15.99
N LEU A 32 1.47 -14.12 15.84
CA LEU A 32 0.57 -12.98 15.90
C LEU A 32 0.31 -12.56 17.35
N PRO A 33 0.39 -11.27 17.68
CA PRO A 33 0.05 -10.78 19.01
C PRO A 33 -1.46 -10.94 19.28
N VAL A 34 -1.84 -11.02 20.55
CA VAL A 34 -3.25 -11.06 20.98
C VAL A 34 -3.90 -9.67 21.07
N GLU A 35 -3.09 -8.61 21.07
CA GLU A 35 -3.53 -7.22 21.12
C GLU A 35 -2.60 -6.30 20.33
N GLY A 36 -3.11 -5.14 19.92
CA GLY A 36 -2.36 -4.12 19.19
C GLY A 36 -2.38 -4.31 17.67
N ASP A 37 -1.48 -3.61 16.98
CA ASP A 37 -1.38 -3.58 15.53
C ASP A 37 -0.19 -4.45 15.05
N VAL A 38 -0.43 -5.33 14.07
CA VAL A 38 0.62 -6.16 13.44
C VAL A 38 0.61 -5.98 11.92
N PHE A 39 1.78 -5.83 11.31
CA PHE A 39 1.93 -5.72 9.86
C PHE A 39 2.57 -6.99 9.31
N VAL A 40 1.84 -7.71 8.46
CA VAL A 40 2.25 -9.00 7.89
C VAL A 40 2.60 -8.83 6.41
N VAL A 41 3.72 -9.45 6.02
CA VAL A 41 4.23 -9.45 4.65
C VAL A 41 4.65 -10.87 4.31
N GLY A 42 4.34 -11.30 3.09
CA GLY A 42 4.68 -12.63 2.58
C GLY A 42 3.60 -13.66 2.87
N LEU A 43 2.32 -13.28 2.80
CA LEU A 43 1.23 -14.23 2.95
C LEU A 43 1.26 -15.34 1.88
N SER A 44 0.92 -16.54 2.32
CA SER A 44 0.82 -17.76 1.55
C SER A 44 -0.59 -18.36 1.65
N ALA A 45 -0.84 -19.43 0.87
CA ALA A 45 -2.11 -20.12 0.89
C ALA A 45 -2.41 -20.67 2.29
N GLY A 46 -3.63 -20.44 2.79
CA GLY A 46 -4.06 -20.82 4.13
C GLY A 46 -3.89 -19.72 5.20
N ASP A 47 -3.02 -18.73 4.97
CA ASP A 47 -2.79 -17.66 5.95
C ASP A 47 -4.03 -16.79 6.15
N ALA A 48 -4.85 -16.56 5.11
CA ALA A 48 -6.10 -15.83 5.24
C ALA A 48 -7.05 -16.49 6.26
N GLY A 49 -7.14 -17.82 6.26
CA GLY A 49 -7.92 -18.59 7.23
C GLY A 49 -7.31 -18.62 8.63
N ALA A 50 -5.98 -18.58 8.73
CA ALA A 50 -5.29 -18.45 10.01
C ALA A 50 -5.54 -17.07 10.64
N ILE A 51 -5.41 -16.00 9.85
CA ILE A 51 -5.71 -14.62 10.27
C ILE A 51 -7.15 -14.50 10.71
N ALA A 52 -8.12 -15.02 9.92
CA ALA A 52 -9.54 -14.96 10.26
C ALA A 52 -9.85 -15.57 11.64
N ARG A 53 -9.32 -16.76 11.92
CA ARG A 53 -9.47 -17.42 13.23
C ARG A 53 -8.81 -16.60 14.33
N HIS A 54 -7.61 -16.07 14.08
CA HIS A 54 -6.87 -15.31 15.08
C HIS A 54 -7.58 -14.01 15.48
N VAL A 55 -8.03 -13.21 14.50
CA VAL A 55 -8.73 -11.97 14.79
C VAL A 55 -10.09 -12.23 15.43
N ALA A 56 -10.79 -13.30 15.05
CA ALA A 56 -12.05 -13.68 15.69
C ALA A 56 -11.87 -14.06 17.17
N ALA A 57 -10.78 -14.76 17.51
CA ALA A 57 -10.46 -15.16 18.88
C ALA A 57 -9.96 -13.98 19.76
N HIS A 58 -9.31 -12.99 19.16
CA HIS A 58 -8.65 -11.91 19.90
C HIS A 58 -9.20 -10.55 19.48
N GLY A 59 -10.15 -9.99 20.23
CA GLY A 59 -10.80 -8.71 19.90
C GLY A 59 -9.87 -7.49 19.87
N GLY A 60 -8.72 -7.58 20.55
CA GLY A 60 -7.77 -6.47 20.69
C GLY A 60 -6.73 -6.34 19.56
N VAL A 61 -6.66 -7.30 18.63
CA VAL A 61 -5.66 -7.28 17.54
C VAL A 61 -6.23 -6.72 16.24
N ARG A 62 -5.40 -5.95 15.53
CA ARG A 62 -5.61 -5.50 14.14
C ARG A 62 -4.44 -5.95 13.27
N VAL A 63 -4.75 -6.54 12.13
CA VAL A 63 -3.78 -7.13 11.19
C VAL A 63 -3.75 -6.30 9.92
N PHE A 64 -2.60 -5.71 9.62
CA PHE A 64 -2.33 -5.02 8.37
C PHE A 64 -1.69 -5.99 7.38
N VAL A 65 -2.19 -6.01 6.15
CA VAL A 65 -1.69 -6.87 5.07
C VAL A 65 -1.33 -6.04 3.84
N VAL A 66 -0.42 -6.53 3.02
CA VAL A 66 -0.06 -5.88 1.76
C VAL A 66 -1.18 -6.07 0.74
N PHE A 67 -1.60 -4.99 0.07
CA PHE A 67 -2.70 -5.05 -0.90
C PHE A 67 -2.48 -6.06 -2.02
N SER A 68 -1.26 -6.21 -2.54
CA SER A 68 -0.95 -7.19 -3.59
C SER A 68 -1.17 -8.63 -3.13
N GLU A 69 -0.86 -8.93 -1.87
CA GLU A 69 -1.04 -10.25 -1.28
C GLU A 69 -2.54 -10.52 -1.02
N PHE A 70 -3.26 -9.53 -0.48
CA PHE A 70 -4.72 -9.58 -0.41
C PHE A 70 -5.36 -9.78 -1.79
N ALA A 71 -4.89 -9.06 -2.82
CA ALA A 71 -5.43 -9.16 -4.16
C ALA A 71 -5.21 -10.54 -4.77
N LEU A 72 -4.03 -11.12 -4.56
CA LEU A 72 -3.68 -12.47 -5.00
C LEU A 72 -4.51 -13.54 -4.27
N LEU A 73 -4.69 -13.39 -2.95
CA LEU A 73 -5.39 -14.33 -2.09
C LEU A 73 -6.87 -13.95 -1.87
N HIS A 74 -7.45 -13.11 -2.75
CA HIS A 74 -8.77 -12.52 -2.56
C HIS A 74 -9.86 -13.57 -2.29
N ALA A 75 -9.85 -14.67 -3.04
CA ALA A 75 -10.83 -15.75 -2.88
C ALA A 75 -10.73 -16.42 -1.49
N GLU A 76 -9.52 -16.59 -0.95
CA GLU A 76 -9.31 -17.15 0.38
C GLU A 76 -9.76 -16.19 1.47
N PHE A 77 -9.47 -14.89 1.34
CA PHE A 77 -9.96 -13.87 2.27
C PHE A 77 -11.49 -13.79 2.24
N VAL A 78 -12.11 -13.77 1.06
CA VAL A 78 -13.58 -13.79 0.95
C VAL A 78 -14.15 -15.04 1.60
N ALA A 79 -13.57 -16.21 1.36
CA ALA A 79 -14.04 -17.46 1.96
C ALA A 79 -13.88 -17.49 3.48
N ALA A 80 -12.73 -17.05 3.99
CA ALA A 80 -12.40 -17.07 5.41
C ALA A 80 -13.23 -16.07 6.24
N PHE A 81 -13.61 -14.94 5.65
CA PHE A 81 -14.35 -13.88 6.34
C PHE A 81 -15.84 -13.83 5.99
N ARG A 82 -16.34 -14.77 5.16
CA ARG A 82 -17.77 -14.87 4.85
C ARG A 82 -18.58 -15.19 6.11
N GLY A 83 -19.26 -14.18 6.65
CA GLY A 83 -20.05 -14.31 7.89
C GLY A 83 -19.22 -14.41 9.18
N GLY A 84 -17.90 -14.17 9.10
CA GLY A 84 -16.98 -14.19 10.24
C GLY A 84 -16.83 -12.81 10.91
N ALA A 85 -16.50 -12.80 12.19
CA ALA A 85 -16.16 -11.58 12.92
C ALA A 85 -14.71 -11.14 12.64
N GLY A 86 -14.43 -9.83 12.75
CA GLY A 86 -13.06 -9.30 12.69
C GLY A 86 -12.59 -8.83 11.31
N ALA A 87 -13.44 -8.84 10.27
CA ALA A 87 -13.12 -8.24 8.97
C ALA A 87 -12.86 -6.72 9.05
N ASP A 88 -13.40 -6.06 10.08
CA ASP A 88 -13.14 -4.66 10.42
C ASP A 88 -11.70 -4.42 10.93
N ARG A 89 -11.01 -5.48 11.37
CA ARG A 89 -9.67 -5.46 11.96
C ARG A 89 -8.60 -6.05 11.07
N VAL A 90 -8.94 -6.56 9.88
CA VAL A 90 -7.96 -6.83 8.83
C VAL A 90 -7.94 -5.62 7.90
N VAL A 91 -6.76 -5.04 7.66
CA VAL A 91 -6.63 -3.70 7.08
C VAL A 91 -5.57 -3.71 5.99
N PHE A 92 -5.80 -2.96 4.92
CA PHE A 92 -4.82 -2.76 3.86
C PHE A 92 -4.92 -1.34 3.28
N ALA A 93 -3.83 -0.88 2.66
CA ALA A 93 -3.78 0.40 1.97
C ALA A 93 -3.94 0.20 0.47
N THR A 94 -4.78 1.00 -0.18
CA THR A 94 -4.97 0.96 -1.64
C THR A 94 -5.28 2.34 -2.21
N SER A 95 -4.81 2.58 -3.43
CA SER A 95 -5.19 3.74 -4.26
C SER A 95 -6.30 3.40 -5.28
N LEU A 96 -6.71 2.14 -5.38
CA LEU A 96 -7.75 1.72 -6.31
C LEU A 96 -9.14 2.09 -5.79
N PRO A 97 -10.08 2.41 -6.69
CA PRO A 97 -11.49 2.49 -6.33
C PRO A 97 -12.03 1.09 -5.99
N HIS A 98 -13.25 1.04 -5.45
CA HIS A 98 -13.86 -0.23 -5.09
C HIS A 98 -14.34 -0.98 -6.34
N TRP A 99 -13.88 -2.21 -6.52
CA TRP A 99 -14.12 -3.01 -7.73
C TRP A 99 -15.58 -3.46 -7.91
N ASN A 100 -16.36 -3.48 -6.83
CA ASN A 100 -17.79 -3.85 -6.84
C ASN A 100 -18.75 -2.73 -6.39
N ASP A 101 -18.29 -1.48 -6.32
CA ASP A 101 -19.18 -0.37 -5.95
C ASP A 101 -20.00 0.10 -7.16
N ARG A 102 -21.27 -0.30 -7.20
CA ARG A 102 -22.22 0.10 -8.27
C ARG A 102 -22.56 1.59 -8.25
N GLY A 103 -22.40 2.24 -7.10
CA GLY A 103 -22.63 3.68 -6.91
C GLY A 103 -21.37 4.53 -7.10
N SER A 104 -20.28 3.94 -7.59
CA SER A 104 -18.99 4.62 -7.62
C SER A 104 -19.00 5.85 -8.54
N ALA A 105 -18.52 6.97 -8.00
CA ALA A 105 -18.21 8.17 -8.78
C ALA A 105 -16.90 8.02 -9.59
N SER A 106 -16.12 6.95 -9.36
CA SER A 106 -14.88 6.68 -10.08
C SER A 106 -15.17 6.30 -11.52
N GLU A 107 -14.58 7.02 -12.48
CA GLU A 107 -14.68 6.68 -13.89
C GLU A 107 -13.98 5.35 -14.20
N THR A 108 -12.83 5.09 -13.56
CA THR A 108 -12.11 3.82 -13.65
C THR A 108 -12.99 2.65 -13.21
N ALA A 109 -13.66 2.76 -12.05
CA ALA A 109 -14.55 1.69 -11.55
C ALA A 109 -15.74 1.44 -12.48
N ARG A 110 -16.35 2.50 -13.03
CA ARG A 110 -17.47 2.38 -13.98
C ARG A 110 -17.06 1.71 -15.28
N LYS A 111 -15.92 2.10 -15.86
CA LYS A 111 -15.38 1.47 -17.08
C LYS A 111 -14.99 0.01 -16.83
N PHE A 112 -14.38 -0.27 -15.68
CA PHE A 112 -14.08 -1.64 -15.27
C PHE A 112 -15.34 -2.50 -15.15
N ALA A 113 -16.37 -2.03 -14.45
CA ALA A 113 -17.62 -2.76 -14.29
C ALA A 113 -18.35 -3.01 -15.64
N ALA A 114 -18.20 -2.10 -16.60
CA ALA A 114 -18.71 -2.27 -17.96
C ALA A 114 -17.88 -3.29 -18.78
N ALA A 115 -16.56 -3.32 -18.60
CA ALA A 115 -15.65 -4.26 -19.29
C ALA A 115 -15.69 -5.68 -18.70
N VAL A 116 -15.98 -5.80 -17.40
CA VAL A 116 -16.11 -7.06 -16.67
C VAL A 116 -17.54 -7.15 -16.12
N PRO A 117 -18.50 -7.67 -16.90
CA PRO A 117 -19.92 -7.60 -16.54
C PRO A 117 -20.31 -8.54 -15.41
N MET A 118 -19.63 -9.69 -15.30
CA MET A 118 -19.85 -10.69 -14.25
C MET A 118 -19.24 -10.21 -12.93
N GLU A 119 -20.01 -10.22 -11.85
CA GLU A 119 -19.56 -9.70 -10.55
C GLU A 119 -18.52 -10.62 -9.88
N GLU A 120 -18.63 -11.93 -10.12
CA GLU A 120 -17.66 -12.93 -9.65
C GLU A 120 -16.25 -12.72 -10.21
N ASP A 121 -16.14 -12.15 -11.41
CA ASP A 121 -14.86 -11.87 -12.07
C ASP A 121 -14.27 -10.52 -11.61
N ARG A 122 -15.04 -9.70 -10.91
CA ARG A 122 -14.60 -8.41 -10.37
C ARG A 122 -13.87 -8.61 -9.06
N THR A 123 -12.56 -8.68 -9.17
CA THR A 123 -11.62 -8.82 -8.06
C THR A 123 -10.70 -7.60 -7.96
N PRO A 124 -10.06 -7.36 -6.81
CA PRO A 124 -8.99 -6.37 -6.69
C PRO A 124 -7.88 -6.60 -7.75
N LEU A 125 -7.54 -7.86 -8.03
CA LEU A 125 -6.50 -8.21 -8.99
C LEU A 125 -6.92 -7.92 -10.44
N SER A 126 -8.15 -8.25 -10.83
CA SER A 126 -8.66 -7.93 -12.17
C SER A 126 -8.80 -6.43 -12.39
N LEU A 127 -9.21 -5.66 -11.37
CA LEU A 127 -9.25 -4.20 -11.44
C LEU A 127 -7.84 -3.62 -11.61
N MET A 128 -6.85 -4.14 -10.87
CA MET A 128 -5.46 -3.75 -11.02
C MET A 128 -4.96 -4.02 -12.45
N GLY A 129 -5.25 -5.20 -13.01
CA GLY A 129 -4.92 -5.55 -14.38
C GLY A 129 -5.59 -4.64 -15.42
N PHE A 130 -6.88 -4.34 -15.23
CA PHE A 130 -7.62 -3.39 -16.08
C PHE A 130 -6.98 -2.00 -16.04
N ALA A 131 -6.74 -1.46 -14.85
CA ALA A 131 -6.16 -0.13 -14.66
C ALA A 131 -4.74 -0.04 -15.28
N ALA A 132 -3.92 -1.08 -15.11
CA ALA A 132 -2.60 -1.18 -15.73
C ALA A 132 -2.68 -1.21 -17.26
N MET A 133 -3.64 -1.94 -17.84
CA MET A 133 -3.84 -1.96 -19.29
C MET A 133 -4.31 -0.62 -19.84
N CYS A 134 -5.21 0.08 -19.14
CA CYS A 134 -5.61 1.43 -19.50
C CYS A 134 -4.40 2.39 -19.49
N LEU A 135 -3.54 2.28 -18.48
CA LEU A 135 -2.30 3.07 -18.39
C LEU A 135 -1.35 2.80 -19.56
N VAL A 136 -1.06 1.53 -19.86
CA VAL A 136 -0.20 1.15 -20.98
C VAL A 136 -0.80 1.64 -22.30
N HIS A 137 -2.10 1.49 -22.51
CA HIS A 137 -2.78 1.98 -23.71
C HIS A 137 -2.69 3.51 -23.86
N THR A 138 -2.88 4.26 -22.76
CA THR A 138 -2.71 5.71 -22.77
C THR A 138 -1.26 6.12 -23.05
N ALA A 139 -0.27 5.41 -22.51
CA ALA A 139 1.13 5.70 -22.79
C ALA A 139 1.48 5.45 -24.27
N LEU A 140 1.06 4.31 -24.81
CA LEU A 140 1.32 3.91 -26.20
C LEU A 140 0.64 4.85 -27.22
N SER A 141 -0.59 5.30 -26.95
CA SER A 141 -1.31 6.19 -27.88
C SER A 141 -0.67 7.59 -28.00
N ARG A 142 0.20 7.97 -27.06
CA ARG A 142 0.96 9.23 -27.09
C ARG A 142 2.32 9.09 -27.79
N MET A 143 2.71 7.86 -28.18
CA MET A 143 3.99 7.60 -28.83
C MET A 143 3.85 7.62 -30.34
N HIS A 144 4.63 8.48 -31.01
CA HIS A 144 4.73 8.47 -32.47
C HIS A 144 5.42 7.20 -32.99
N HIS A 145 6.39 6.69 -32.23
CA HIS A 145 7.09 5.43 -32.48
C HIS A 145 7.09 4.61 -31.20
N VAL A 146 6.61 3.37 -31.27
CA VAL A 146 6.54 2.49 -30.10
C VAL A 146 7.85 1.71 -29.97
N SER A 147 8.55 1.89 -28.85
CA SER A 147 9.71 1.06 -28.46
C SER A 147 9.70 0.81 -26.95
N ALA A 148 10.37 -0.26 -26.51
CA ALA A 148 10.52 -0.57 -25.09
C ALA A 148 11.28 0.54 -24.33
N GLU A 149 12.27 1.16 -24.99
CA GLU A 149 13.04 2.27 -24.45
C GLU A 149 12.16 3.50 -24.23
N LEU A 150 11.37 3.90 -25.23
CA LEU A 150 10.46 5.05 -25.12
C LEU A 150 9.36 4.81 -24.07
N LEU A 151 8.90 3.56 -23.93
CA LEU A 151 7.94 3.18 -22.89
C LEU A 151 8.54 3.25 -21.49
N ALA A 152 9.77 2.74 -21.30
CA ALA A 152 10.48 2.85 -20.04
C ALA A 152 10.77 4.32 -19.68
N ASP A 153 11.24 5.10 -20.65
CA ASP A 153 11.51 6.53 -20.46
C ASP A 153 10.23 7.29 -20.07
N ASN A 154 9.08 6.97 -20.68
CA ASN A 154 7.81 7.58 -20.31
C ASN A 154 7.52 7.42 -18.81
N PHE A 155 7.67 6.21 -18.27
CA PHE A 155 7.34 5.93 -16.87
C PHE A 155 8.43 6.34 -15.87
N TYR A 156 9.71 6.24 -16.24
CA TYR A 156 10.82 6.46 -15.31
C TYR A 156 11.42 7.88 -15.35
N SER A 157 11.17 8.65 -16.43
CA SER A 157 11.77 9.98 -16.64
C SER A 157 10.88 11.16 -16.21
N ASN A 158 9.95 10.91 -15.27
CA ASN A 158 9.13 11.88 -14.53
C ASN A 158 7.75 12.25 -15.10
N VAL A 159 7.17 11.47 -16.02
CA VAL A 159 5.82 11.79 -16.53
C VAL A 159 4.76 11.42 -15.50
N ALA A 160 3.92 12.39 -15.14
CA ALA A 160 2.64 12.11 -14.51
C ALA A 160 1.63 11.71 -15.60
N VAL A 161 1.09 10.50 -15.52
CA VAL A 161 0.09 10.00 -16.46
C VAL A 161 -1.25 9.95 -15.75
N ALA A 162 -2.19 10.77 -16.20
CA ALA A 162 -3.58 10.68 -15.81
C ALA A 162 -4.32 9.73 -16.75
N VAL A 163 -5.09 8.81 -16.16
CA VAL A 163 -6.02 7.93 -16.86
C VAL A 163 -7.31 7.98 -16.07
N ASP A 164 -8.35 8.51 -16.69
CA ASP A 164 -9.63 8.74 -16.03
C ASP A 164 -9.45 9.55 -14.72
N ASP A 165 -9.92 9.02 -13.59
CA ASP A 165 -9.78 9.60 -12.26
C ASP A 165 -8.54 9.12 -11.48
N MET A 166 -7.68 8.32 -12.12
CA MET A 166 -6.42 7.83 -11.57
C MET A 166 -5.22 8.63 -12.09
N LEU A 167 -4.24 8.81 -11.22
CA LEU A 167 -2.98 9.50 -11.53
C LEU A 167 -1.81 8.59 -11.18
N TYR A 168 -0.86 8.47 -12.10
CA TYR A 168 0.36 7.67 -12.00
C TYR A 168 1.57 8.58 -12.23
N GLY A 169 2.76 8.21 -11.74
CA GLY A 169 3.99 8.99 -11.88
C GLY A 169 4.56 9.50 -10.56
N PRO A 170 5.49 10.48 -10.56
CA PRO A 170 6.07 11.02 -9.34
C PRO A 170 5.14 12.05 -8.67
N PHE A 171 4.97 11.95 -7.35
CA PHE A 171 4.23 12.93 -6.57
C PHE A 171 5.01 13.35 -5.32
N ALA A 172 4.89 14.64 -4.99
CA ALA A 172 5.36 15.22 -3.74
C ALA A 172 4.20 15.92 -3.01
N ASP A 173 4.32 16.05 -1.69
CA ASP A 173 3.39 16.84 -0.90
C ASP A 173 3.61 18.33 -1.17
N GLY A 174 2.56 19.04 -1.60
CA GLY A 174 2.55 20.49 -1.81
C GLY A 174 2.57 20.94 -3.28
N ARG A 175 2.58 22.28 -3.50
CA ARG A 175 2.49 22.91 -4.85
C ARG A 175 3.81 22.91 -5.65
N ALA A 176 4.83 22.19 -5.18
CA ALA A 176 6.22 22.36 -5.63
C ALA A 176 6.65 21.49 -6.82
N CYS A 177 5.72 20.89 -7.57
CA CYS A 177 6.02 20.10 -8.77
C CYS A 177 5.36 20.70 -10.01
N PRO A 178 5.94 21.73 -10.64
CA PRO A 178 5.63 22.04 -12.02
C PRO A 178 6.14 20.90 -12.92
N ALA A 179 5.34 20.51 -13.91
CA ALA A 179 5.47 19.29 -14.71
C ALA A 179 6.73 19.20 -15.61
N THR A 180 7.73 20.08 -15.47
CA THR A 180 8.74 20.27 -16.51
C THR A 180 10.20 20.37 -16.10
N GLU A 181 10.60 20.43 -14.83
CA GLU A 181 12.05 20.57 -14.54
C GLU A 181 12.54 19.70 -13.39
N GLY A 182 13.54 18.88 -13.72
CA GLY A 182 14.32 18.11 -12.78
C GLY A 182 15.11 19.03 -11.86
N GLY A 183 14.84 18.93 -10.56
CA GLY A 183 15.63 19.61 -9.54
C GLY A 183 15.08 19.34 -8.16
N ALA A 184 15.73 18.42 -7.43
CA ALA A 184 15.84 18.23 -5.97
C ALA A 184 14.63 18.44 -5.01
N GLY A 185 13.42 18.78 -5.48
CA GLY A 185 12.29 19.18 -4.64
C GLY A 185 11.13 18.17 -4.62
N CYS A 186 10.85 17.52 -5.75
CA CYS A 186 9.76 16.56 -5.87
C CYS A 186 10.16 15.21 -5.28
N GLY A 187 9.53 14.83 -4.16
CA GLY A 187 9.48 13.43 -3.76
C GLY A 187 8.93 12.56 -4.90
N ARG A 188 9.40 11.32 -5.00
CA ARG A 188 8.84 10.32 -5.91
C ARG A 188 8.10 9.30 -5.05
N ASN A 189 6.78 9.27 -5.10
CA ASN A 189 5.94 8.20 -4.52
C ASN A 189 5.69 7.03 -5.50
N TYR A 190 6.47 6.93 -6.59
CA TYR A 190 6.40 5.88 -7.63
C TYR A 190 4.97 5.51 -8.09
N GLY A 191 4.06 6.49 -8.19
CA GLY A 191 2.73 6.29 -8.78
C GLY A 191 1.58 6.08 -7.81
N ALA A 192 1.81 6.01 -6.50
CA ALA A 192 0.75 5.77 -5.52
C ALA A 192 0.22 7.07 -4.90
N ALA A 193 -0.86 7.62 -5.46
CA ALA A 193 -1.57 8.77 -4.89
C ALA A 193 -2.97 8.40 -4.41
N ARG A 194 -3.57 9.28 -3.61
CA ARG A 194 -4.91 9.09 -3.03
C ARG A 194 -5.03 7.72 -2.34
N ILE A 195 -3.98 7.34 -1.62
CA ILE A 195 -3.90 6.10 -0.85
C ILE A 195 -4.86 6.21 0.32
N SER A 196 -5.84 5.32 0.35
CA SER A 196 -6.79 5.20 1.45
C SER A 196 -6.54 3.89 2.19
N VAL A 197 -6.96 3.82 3.45
CA VAL A 197 -6.83 2.61 4.28
C VAL A 197 -8.19 2.01 4.47
N TRP A 198 -8.33 0.74 4.09
CA TRP A 198 -9.62 0.05 4.09
C TRP A 198 -9.59 -1.09 5.11
N PRO A 199 -10.68 -1.28 5.88
CA PRO A 199 -10.93 -2.55 6.51
C PRO A 199 -11.32 -3.57 5.42
N LEU A 200 -11.02 -4.86 5.64
CA LEU A 200 -11.47 -5.94 4.78
C LEU A 200 -12.99 -5.98 4.68
N ALA A 201 -13.71 -5.59 5.74
CA ALA A 201 -15.16 -5.40 5.71
C ALA A 201 -15.62 -4.51 4.55
N ARG A 202 -14.87 -3.45 4.20
CA ARG A 202 -15.15 -2.60 3.03
C ARG A 202 -14.88 -3.30 1.71
N ALA A 203 -13.86 -4.14 1.64
CA ALA A 203 -13.59 -4.93 0.44
C ALA A 203 -14.72 -5.93 0.13
N LEU A 204 -15.41 -6.40 1.18
CA LEU A 204 -16.53 -7.32 1.10
C LEU A 204 -17.87 -6.60 0.87
N ASP A 205 -18.02 -5.40 1.41
CA ASP A 205 -19.21 -4.56 1.28
C ASP A 205 -18.82 -3.09 1.02
N PRO A 206 -19.09 -2.54 -0.20
CA PRO A 206 -18.73 -1.17 -0.54
C PRO A 206 -19.40 -0.10 0.34
N ALA A 207 -20.50 -0.44 1.03
CA ALA A 207 -21.19 0.48 1.93
C ALA A 207 -20.41 0.76 3.22
N VAL A 208 -19.49 -0.12 3.60
CA VAL A 208 -18.64 0.09 4.78
C VAL A 208 -17.65 1.22 4.48
N PRO A 209 -17.55 2.27 5.33
CA PRO A 209 -16.66 3.39 5.08
C PRO A 209 -15.17 2.99 5.11
N VAL A 210 -14.33 3.82 4.49
CA VAL A 210 -12.87 3.68 4.62
C VAL A 210 -12.45 3.90 6.08
N LEU A 211 -11.41 3.21 6.53
CA LEU A 211 -10.84 3.41 7.86
C LEU A 211 -10.05 4.73 7.92
N PHE A 212 -9.34 5.06 6.84
CA PHE A 212 -8.66 6.34 6.69
C PHE A 212 -8.90 6.91 5.29
N PRO A 213 -9.28 8.21 5.18
CA PRO A 213 -9.53 8.84 3.89
C PRO A 213 -8.28 8.89 3.01
N ALA A 214 -8.50 9.04 1.71
CA ALA A 214 -7.42 9.07 0.74
C ALA A 214 -6.46 10.24 0.98
N VAL A 215 -5.17 9.96 1.11
CA VAL A 215 -4.09 10.94 1.18
C VAL A 215 -2.97 10.57 0.21
N THR A 216 -2.17 11.54 -0.18
CA THR A 216 -0.92 11.29 -0.91
C THR A 216 0.20 11.70 0.04
N PRO A 217 0.90 10.77 0.70
CA PRO A 217 1.99 11.09 1.61
C PRO A 217 3.34 11.18 0.88
N SER A 218 4.20 12.08 1.36
CA SER A 218 5.61 12.13 0.97
C SER A 218 6.34 10.87 1.41
N MET A 219 7.16 10.29 0.53
CA MET A 219 8.07 9.17 0.87
C MET A 219 9.43 9.63 1.41
N LYS A 220 9.56 10.89 1.84
CA LYS A 220 10.76 11.36 2.54
C LYS A 220 10.71 10.87 3.98
N TYR A 221 11.42 9.78 4.26
CA TYR A 221 11.57 9.28 5.63
C TYR A 221 12.42 10.24 6.47
N ALA A 222 12.07 10.39 7.74
CA ALA A 222 12.92 11.05 8.71
C ALA A 222 14.26 10.31 8.78
N ASP A 223 15.37 11.06 8.75
CA ASP A 223 16.69 10.51 8.99
C ASP A 223 16.84 10.22 10.49
N PRO A 224 16.99 8.95 10.91
CA PRO A 224 17.17 8.60 12.32
C PRO A 224 18.43 9.23 12.93
N ALA A 225 19.41 9.60 12.10
CA ALA A 225 20.66 10.22 12.51
C ALA A 225 20.63 11.76 12.54
N ALA A 226 19.57 12.40 12.03
CA ALA A 226 19.48 13.86 11.97
C ALA A 226 19.49 14.56 13.35
N GLY A 227 19.21 13.81 14.42
CA GLY A 227 19.37 14.26 15.81
C GLY A 227 20.46 13.52 16.60
N GLY A 228 21.23 12.63 15.96
CA GLY A 228 22.30 11.89 16.61
C GLY A 228 23.55 12.75 16.83
N LEU A 229 24.30 12.47 17.90
CA LEU A 229 25.62 13.06 18.09
C LEU A 229 26.50 12.65 16.90
N THR A 230 27.10 13.64 16.22
CA THR A 230 28.10 13.36 15.19
C THR A 230 29.24 12.52 15.77
N ALA A 231 29.98 11.78 14.94
CA ALA A 231 31.12 10.99 15.42
C ALA A 231 32.12 11.81 16.27
N ARG A 232 32.29 13.11 15.95
CA ARG A 232 33.10 14.05 16.74
C ARG A 232 32.50 14.35 18.12
N LEU A 233 31.18 14.54 18.20
CA LEU A 233 30.47 14.75 19.47
C LEU A 233 30.49 13.48 20.33
N LEU A 234 30.38 12.30 19.71
CA LEU A 234 30.49 11.00 20.37
C LEU A 234 31.89 10.77 20.96
N ILE A 235 32.95 11.09 20.21
CA ILE A 235 34.33 11.07 20.71
C ILE A 235 34.51 12.08 21.86
N GLY A 236 33.91 13.27 21.77
CA GLY A 236 33.95 14.27 22.83
C GLY A 236 33.28 13.81 24.14
N VAL A 237 32.14 13.11 24.05
CA VAL A 237 31.48 12.51 25.22
C VAL A 237 32.31 11.38 25.83
N ILE A 238 32.86 10.49 25.01
CA ILE A 238 33.68 9.36 25.47
C ILE A 238 34.97 9.86 26.16
N ALA A 239 35.63 10.87 25.58
CA ALA A 239 36.84 11.46 26.16
C ALA A 239 36.55 12.28 27.43
N GLY A 240 35.40 12.96 27.50
CA GLY A 240 34.98 13.74 28.67
C GLY A 240 34.56 12.88 29.87
N CYS A 241 34.16 11.62 29.67
CA CYS A 241 33.85 10.67 30.75
C CYS A 241 35.08 9.96 31.33
N ALA A 242 36.27 10.11 30.71
CA ALA A 242 37.52 9.49 31.14
C ALA A 242 38.48 10.47 31.87
N ALA A 243 38.00 11.67 32.23
CA ALA A 243 38.74 12.70 32.95
C ALA A 243 38.28 12.83 34.42
#